data_AF-A0A3N4DLH7-F1
#
_entry.id   AF-A0A3N4DLH7-F1
#
_cell.length_a   1.000
_cell.length_b   1.000
_cell.length_c   1.000
_cell.angle_alpha   90.00
_cell.angle_beta   90.00
_cell.angle_gamma   90.00
#
_symmetry.space_group_name_H-M   'P 1'
#
loop_
_entity.id
_entity.type
_entity.pdbx_description
1 polymer ?
#
loop_
_entity_poly.entity_id
_entity_poly.type
_entity_poly.pdbx_seq_one_letter_code
_entity_poly.pdbx_strand_id
1 'polypeptide(L)'
;MKPNPKKVPLDFDPVAEVSRLKAQTKAIRKRNYSQRKSALDNYHGEIIILLANGATATEVHRWLRELEVKVSLSTVTRWIKKHG
;
A
#
# COMPACT_ATOMS: atom_id res chain seq x y z
N MET A 1 -18.82 12.90 -21.64
CA MET A 1 -17.91 13.61 -22.56
C MET A 1 -16.49 13.15 -22.23
N LYS A 2 -15.84 12.32 -23.06
CA LYS A 2 -14.46 11.90 -22.81
C LYS A 2 -13.54 13.10 -23.12
N PRO A 3 -12.57 13.47 -22.26
CA PRO A 3 -11.68 14.57 -22.58
C PRO A 3 -10.90 14.22 -23.85
N ASN A 4 -10.91 15.16 -24.80
CA ASN A 4 -10.19 15.02 -26.06
C ASN A 4 -8.68 14.94 -25.76
N PRO A 5 -7.90 14.04 -26.39
CA PRO A 5 -6.47 13.97 -26.14
C PRO A 5 -5.80 15.29 -26.55
N LYS A 6 -4.95 15.82 -25.68
CA LYS A 6 -4.16 17.02 -25.96
C LYS A 6 -3.21 16.72 -27.13
N LYS A 7 -3.12 17.62 -28.09
CA LYS A 7 -2.15 17.53 -29.20
C LYS A 7 -0.72 17.67 -28.67
N VAL A 8 0.21 16.94 -29.28
CA VAL A 8 1.64 17.08 -29.00
C VAL A 8 2.09 18.47 -29.48
N PRO A 9 2.77 19.27 -28.64
CA PRO A 9 3.31 20.56 -29.05
C PRO A 9 4.28 20.43 -30.24
N LEU A 10 4.38 21.45 -31.09
CA LEU A 10 5.34 21.44 -32.22
C LEU A 10 6.80 21.35 -31.74
N ASP A 11 7.13 21.97 -30.59
CA ASP A 11 8.47 21.97 -30.00
C ASP A 11 8.68 20.80 -29.01
N PHE A 12 8.25 19.59 -29.40
CA PHE A 12 8.33 18.42 -28.54
C PHE A 12 9.77 17.91 -28.41
N ASP A 13 10.39 18.13 -27.24
CA ASP A 13 11.64 17.48 -26.85
C ASP A 13 11.36 16.19 -26.03
N PRO A 14 11.63 15.00 -26.60
CA PRO A 14 11.38 13.74 -25.92
C PRO A 14 12.24 13.55 -24.66
N VAL A 15 13.46 14.11 -24.62
CA VAL A 15 14.39 13.94 -23.49
C VAL A 15 13.92 14.77 -22.30
N ALA A 16 13.53 16.01 -22.55
CA ALA A 16 12.94 16.88 -21.54
C ALA A 16 11.63 16.29 -20.99
N GLU A 17 10.76 15.76 -21.85
CA GLU A 17 9.47 15.20 -21.42
C GLU A 17 9.64 13.93 -20.57
N VAL A 18 10.52 13.00 -20.97
CA VAL A 18 10.82 11.82 -20.16
C VAL A 18 11.39 12.21 -18.79
N SER A 19 12.24 13.24 -18.74
CA SER A 19 12.78 13.75 -17.48
C SER A 19 11.70 14.36 -16.59
N ARG A 20 10.78 15.13 -17.17
CA ARG A 20 9.60 15.68 -16.49
C ARG A 20 8.70 14.57 -15.94
N LEU A 21 8.42 13.53 -16.72
CA LEU A 21 7.59 12.39 -16.31
C LEU A 21 8.25 11.58 -15.18
N LYS A 22 9.58 11.37 -15.24
CA LYS A 22 10.33 10.71 -14.16
C LYS A 22 10.30 11.54 -12.88
N ALA A 23 10.49 12.86 -12.96
CA ALA A 23 10.40 13.76 -11.82
C ALA A 23 8.99 13.77 -11.21
N GLN A 24 7.96 13.84 -12.06
CA GLN A 24 6.55 13.77 -11.65
C GLN A 24 6.24 12.43 -10.98
N THR A 25 6.71 11.31 -11.55
CA THR A 25 6.56 9.98 -10.98
C THR A 25 7.25 9.89 -9.61
N LYS A 26 8.45 10.46 -9.45
CA LYS A 26 9.17 10.51 -8.18
C LYS A 26 8.41 11.33 -7.13
N ALA A 27 7.82 12.45 -7.53
CA ALA A 27 6.99 13.29 -6.66
C ALA A 27 5.71 12.56 -6.22
N ILE A 28 5.00 11.90 -7.15
CA ILE A 28 3.82 11.07 -6.86
C ILE A 28 4.18 9.91 -5.93
N ARG A 29 5.32 9.24 -6.17
CA ARG A 29 5.81 8.12 -5.36
C ARG A 29 6.36 8.54 -4.00
N LYS A 30 6.45 9.84 -3.68
CA LYS A 30 6.87 10.33 -2.35
C LYS A 30 5.81 9.93 -1.32
N ARG A 31 5.93 8.71 -0.81
CA ARG A 31 5.03 8.11 0.18
C ARG A 31 5.13 8.86 1.50
N ASN A 32 4.02 9.48 1.90
CA ASN A 32 3.88 10.07 3.23
C ASN A 32 3.94 8.97 4.30
N TYR A 33 4.45 9.31 5.49
CA TYR A 33 4.58 8.39 6.62
C TYR A 33 3.23 7.76 7.02
N SER A 34 2.14 8.51 6.89
CA SER A 34 0.77 8.01 7.09
C SER A 34 0.39 6.86 6.15
N GLN A 35 0.91 6.84 4.92
CA GLN A 35 0.70 5.73 3.96
C GLN A 35 1.54 4.49 4.26
N ARG A 36 2.46 4.57 5.24
CA ARG A 36 3.28 3.43 5.68
C ARG A 36 2.71 2.71 6.90
N LYS A 37 1.81 3.37 7.65
CA LYS A 37 1.14 2.74 8.78
C LYS A 37 0.10 1.75 8.25
N SER A 38 0.27 0.49 8.61
CA SER A 38 -0.76 -0.52 8.39
C SER A 38 -1.87 -0.31 9.43
N ALA A 39 -3.12 -0.56 9.07
CA ALA A 39 -4.20 -0.66 10.06
C ALA A 39 -3.89 -1.75 11.11
N LEU A 40 -3.11 -2.76 10.74
CA LEU A 40 -2.64 -3.84 11.61
C LEU A 40 -1.65 -3.36 12.68
N ASP A 41 -0.99 -2.22 12.48
CA ASP A 41 -0.03 -1.69 13.47
C ASP A 41 -0.72 -1.34 14.81
N ASN A 42 -2.03 -1.05 14.77
CA ASN A 42 -2.83 -0.80 15.98
C ASN A 42 -3.12 -2.07 16.79
N TYR A 43 -3.01 -3.26 16.16
CA TYR A 43 -3.27 -4.56 16.77
C TYR A 43 -2.00 -5.40 16.87
N HIS A 44 -0.83 -4.74 16.85
CA HIS A 44 0.45 -5.42 16.72
C HIS A 44 0.66 -6.42 17.87
N GLY A 45 0.44 -5.99 19.12
CA GLY A 45 0.64 -6.85 20.29
C GLY A 45 -0.24 -8.09 20.26
N GLU A 46 -1.53 -7.90 19.97
CA GLU A 46 -2.52 -8.97 19.91
C GLU A 46 -2.22 -9.96 18.78
N ILE A 47 -1.83 -9.47 17.61
CA ILE A 47 -1.45 -10.34 16.49
C ILE A 47 -0.22 -11.17 16.86
N ILE A 48 0.81 -10.58 17.50
CA ILE A 48 2.00 -11.31 17.93
C ILE A 48 1.66 -12.37 18.98
N ILE A 49 0.78 -12.05 19.93
CA ILE A 49 0.31 -13.02 20.93
C ILE A 49 -0.43 -14.18 20.26
N LEU A 50 -1.32 -13.91 19.30
CA LEU A 50 -2.03 -14.95 18.54
C LEU A 50 -1.04 -15.87 17.80
N LEU A 51 -0.07 -15.30 17.10
CA LEU A 51 0.95 -16.06 16.38
C LEU A 51 1.81 -16.91 17.32
N ALA A 52 2.21 -16.36 18.49
CA ALA A 52 2.97 -17.09 19.50
C ALA A 52 2.19 -18.29 20.07
N ASN A 53 0.86 -18.23 20.07
CA ASN A 53 -0.02 -19.34 20.45
C ASN A 53 -0.35 -20.29 19.27
N GLY A 54 0.35 -20.16 18.15
CA GLY A 54 0.23 -21.05 16.99
C GLY A 54 -0.87 -20.66 16.00
N ALA A 55 -1.46 -19.48 16.11
CA ALA A 55 -2.44 -19.01 15.12
C ALA A 55 -1.78 -18.86 13.74
N THR A 56 -2.53 -19.26 12.72
CA THR A 56 -2.17 -19.07 11.32
C THR A 56 -2.60 -17.69 10.83
N ALA A 57 -2.04 -17.24 9.70
CA ALA A 57 -2.42 -15.97 9.08
C ALA A 57 -3.92 -15.88 8.75
N THR A 58 -4.57 -17.00 8.43
CA THR A 58 -6.01 -17.08 8.16
C THR A 58 -6.84 -16.89 9.42
N GLU A 59 -6.38 -17.44 10.55
CA GLU A 59 -7.05 -17.27 11.85
C GLU A 59 -6.90 -15.84 12.38
N VAL A 60 -5.71 -15.24 12.24
CA VAL A 60 -5.52 -13.82 12.50
C VAL A 60 -6.43 -12.97 11.62
N HIS A 61 -6.58 -13.31 10.33
CA HIS A 61 -7.50 -12.61 9.44
C HIS A 61 -8.97 -12.75 9.87
N ARG A 62 -9.40 -13.94 10.30
CA ARG A 62 -10.76 -14.16 10.83
C ARG A 62 -11.00 -13.33 12.10
N TRP A 63 -10.06 -13.35 13.05
CA TRP A 63 -10.14 -12.56 14.28
C TRP A 63 -10.23 -11.05 13.99
N LEU A 64 -9.45 -10.54 13.03
CA LEU A 64 -9.54 -9.14 12.60
C LEU A 64 -10.91 -8.79 12.00
N ARG A 65 -11.57 -9.74 11.33
CA ARG A 65 -12.92 -9.54 10.77
C ARG A 65 -13.98 -9.45 11.86
N GLU A 66 -13.80 -10.15 12.98
CA GLU A 66 -14.67 -10.05 14.16
C GLU A 66 -14.56 -8.66 14.81
N LEU A 67 -13.38 -8.05 14.76
CA LEU A 67 -13.14 -6.67 15.20
C LEU A 67 -13.53 -5.60 14.16
N GLU A 68 -14.26 -5.97 13.12
CA GLU A 68 -14.65 -5.12 11.99
C GLU A 68 -13.48 -4.52 11.19
N VAL A 69 -12.27 -5.06 11.34
CA VAL A 69 -11.08 -4.62 10.60
C VAL A 69 -11.07 -5.24 9.21
N LYS A 70 -11.48 -4.45 8.21
CA LYS A 70 -11.58 -4.88 6.81
C LYS A 70 -10.22 -4.80 6.10
N VAL A 71 -9.40 -5.82 6.26
CA VAL A 71 -8.13 -6.01 5.51
C VAL A 71 -8.17 -7.27 4.66
N SER A 72 -7.35 -7.32 3.60
CA SER A 72 -7.17 -8.56 2.82
C SER A 72 -6.24 -9.53 3.54
N LEU A 73 -6.43 -10.83 3.31
CA LEU A 73 -5.50 -11.85 3.80
C LEU A 73 -4.06 -11.63 3.26
N SER A 74 -3.92 -11.10 2.04
CA SER A 74 -2.61 -10.71 1.49
C SER A 74 -1.94 -9.57 2.28
N THR A 75 -2.72 -8.67 2.89
CA THR A 75 -2.20 -7.62 3.77
C THR A 75 -1.73 -8.22 5.08
N VAL A 76 -2.51 -9.14 5.67
CA VAL A 76 -2.15 -9.85 6.90
C VAL A 76 -0.86 -10.66 6.71
N THR A 77 -0.79 -11.51 5.69
CA THR A 77 0.42 -12.31 5.39
C THR A 77 1.66 -11.44 5.13
N ARG A 78 1.53 -10.36 4.34
CA ARG A 78 2.62 -9.40 4.11
C ARG A 78 3.07 -8.73 5.41
N TRP A 79 2.12 -8.38 6.27
CA TRP A 79 2.41 -7.73 7.54
C TRP A 79 3.10 -8.68 8.51
N ILE A 80 2.60 -9.92 8.64
CA ILE A 80 3.21 -10.98 9.46
C ILE A 80 4.65 -11.23 8.99
N LYS A 81 4.89 -11.37 7.67
CA LYS A 81 6.25 -11.54 7.13
C LYS A 81 7.24 -10.42 7.52
N LYS A 82 6.72 -9.23 7.83
CA LYS A 82 7.51 -8.04 8.16
C LYS A 82 7.67 -7.83 9.67
N HIS A 83 6.71 -8.28 10.47
CA HIS A 83 6.57 -7.90 11.89
C HIS A 83 6.45 -9.08 12.86
N GLY A 84 6.04 -10.26 12.39
CA GLY A 84 5.97 -11.49 13.16
C GLY A 84 7.27 -12.28 13.12
#